data_AF-L9W979-F1
#
_entry.id   AF-L9W979-F1
#
_cell.length_a   1.000
_cell.length_b   1.000
_cell.length_c   1.000
_cell.angle_alpha   90.00
_cell.angle_beta   90.00
_cell.angle_gamma   90.00
#
_symmetry.space_group_name_H-M   'P 1'
#
loop_
_entity.id
_entity.type
_entity.pdbx_description
1 polymer ?
#
loop_
_entity_poly.entity_id
_entity_poly.type
_entity_poly.pdbx_seq_one_letter_code
_entity_poly.pdbx_strand_id
1 'polypeptide(L)' 'MLESIDTVSLVRNLSIYAVGVGLAAAGALGLAEAIELSSPIAAALFITGLVTVVAVHEYLGGPL' A
#
# COMPACT_ATOMS: atom_id res chain seq x y z
N MET A 1 21.16 -21.65 -6.11
CA MET A 1 21.47 -20.79 -4.96
C MET A 1 20.17 -20.55 -4.21
N LEU A 2 19.87 -21.35 -3.19
CA LEU A 2 18.85 -20.99 -2.22
C LEU A 2 19.56 -20.14 -1.18
N GLU A 3 19.62 -18.85 -1.45
CA GLU A 3 20.10 -17.85 -0.49
C GLU A 3 19.22 -17.97 0.76
N SER A 4 19.84 -18.13 1.92
CA SER A 4 19.10 -18.16 3.18
C SER A 4 18.42 -16.81 3.36
N ILE A 5 17.10 -16.77 3.18
CA ILE A 5 16.31 -15.58 3.47
C ILE A 5 16.57 -15.23 4.92
N ASP A 6 17.15 -14.05 5.17
CA ASP A 6 17.22 -13.50 6.51
C ASP A 6 15.81 -13.08 6.94
N THR A 7 15.12 -14.01 7.60
CA THR A 7 13.74 -13.85 8.06
C THR A 7 13.57 -12.59 8.90
N VAL A 8 14.60 -12.17 9.64
CA VAL A 8 14.55 -10.95 10.46
C VAL A 8 14.46 -9.71 9.56
N SER A 9 15.33 -9.64 8.55
CA SER A 9 15.30 -8.54 7.58
C SER A 9 14.00 -8.52 6.77
N LEU A 10 13.48 -9.69 6.36
CA LEU A 10 12.20 -9.79 5.67
C LEU A 10 11.06 -9.26 6.52
N VAL A 11 10.93 -9.75 7.76
CA VAL A 11 9.84 -9.35 8.67
C VAL A 11 9.91 -7.86 8.96
N ARG A 12 11.10 -7.31 9.21
CA ARG A 12 11.29 -5.86 9.41
C ARG A 12 10.80 -5.06 8.22
N ASN A 13 11.24 -5.40 7.01
CA ASN A 13 10.89 -4.66 5.80
C ASN A 13 9.38 -4.74 5.53
N LEU A 14 8.79 -5.94 5.69
CA LEU A 14 7.35 -6.14 5.54
C LEU A 14 6.55 -5.30 6.55
N SER A 15 7.05 -5.21 7.78
CA SER A 15 6.41 -4.44 8.85
C SER A 15 6.43 -2.94 8.55
N ILE A 16 7.58 -2.40 8.12
CA ILE A 16 7.72 -1.00 7.73
C ILE A 16 6.79 -0.69 6.55
N TYR A 17 6.77 -1.56 5.54
CA TYR A 17 5.89 -1.43 4.39
C TYR A 17 4.42 -1.42 4.80
N ALA A 18 3.99 -2.37 5.62
CA ALA A 18 2.61 -2.46 6.10
C ALA A 18 2.19 -1.20 6.87
N VAL A 19 3.07 -0.63 7.69
CA VAL A 19 2.81 0.63 8.39
C VAL A 19 2.67 1.79 7.40
N GLY A 20 3.58 1.91 6.42
CA GLY A 20 3.52 2.95 5.40
C GLY A 20 2.24 2.91 4.57
N VAL A 21 1.86 1.73 4.09
CA VAL A 21 0.61 1.52 3.35
C VAL A 21 -0.60 1.78 4.24
N GLY A 22 -0.58 1.34 5.49
CA GLY A 22 -1.67 1.59 6.45
C GLY A 22 -1.89 3.07 6.71
N LEU A 23 -0.82 3.85 6.89
CA LEU A 23 -0.91 5.30 7.05
C LEU A 23 -1.43 5.98 5.78
N ALA A 24 -0.97 5.57 4.60
CA ALA A 24 -1.48 6.10 3.33
C ALA A 24 -2.97 5.82 3.16
N ALA A 25 -3.42 4.60 3.52
CA ALA A 25 -4.82 4.23 3.46
C ALA A 25 -5.68 5.03 4.44
N ALA A 26 -5.23 5.16 5.69
CA ALA A 26 -5.92 5.97 6.70
C ALA A 26 -6.02 7.44 6.27
N GLY A 27 -4.94 8.01 5.73
CA GLY A 27 -4.93 9.36 5.19
C GLY A 27 -5.89 9.55 4.02
N ALA A 28 -5.91 8.62 3.07
CA ALA A 28 -6.83 8.66 1.92
C ALA A 28 -8.30 8.59 2.35
N LEU A 29 -8.64 7.71 3.29
CA LEU A 29 -10.00 7.60 3.83
C LEU A 29 -10.40 8.84 4.61
N GLY A 30 -9.52 9.36 5.47
CA GLY A 30 -9.77 10.60 6.20
C GLY A 30 -9.95 11.81 5.28
N LEU A 31 -9.17 11.91 4.20
CA LEU A 31 -9.35 12.93 3.17
C LEU A 31 -10.68 12.78 2.43
N ALA A 32 -11.06 11.55 2.07
CA ALA A 32 -12.33 11.28 1.41
C ALA A 32 -13.51 11.70 2.29
N GLU A 33 -13.46 11.42 3.60
CA GLU A 33 -14.45 11.92 4.56
C GLU A 33 -14.42 13.44 4.68
N ALA A 34 -13.24 14.06 4.77
CA ALA A 34 -13.08 15.51 4.93
C ALA A 34 -13.62 16.34 3.75
N ILE A 35 -13.64 15.78 2.55
CA ILE A 35 -14.22 16.42 1.35
C ILE A 35 -15.63 15.93 1.03
N GLU A 36 -16.26 15.18 1.95
CA GLU A 36 -17.60 14.61 1.81
C GLU A 36 -17.77 13.77 0.53
N LEU A 37 -16.72 13.04 0.16
CA LEU A 37 -16.73 12.22 -1.04
C LEU A 37 -17.73 11.07 -0.86
N SER A 38 -18.61 10.87 -1.85
CA SER A 38 -19.57 9.77 -1.77
C SER A 38 -18.86 8.42 -1.62
N SER A 39 -19.37 7.57 -0.72
CA SER A 39 -18.78 6.26 -0.41
C SER A 39 -18.48 5.39 -1.65
N PRO A 40 -19.35 5.31 -2.68
CA PRO A 40 -19.05 4.54 -3.90
C PRO A 40 -17.83 5.07 -4.66
N ILE A 41 -17.69 6.40 -4.77
CA ILE A 41 -16.55 7.03 -5.47
C ILE A 41 -15.27 6.84 -4.65
N ALA A 42 -15.33 7.03 -3.33
CA ALA A 42 -14.20 6.82 -2.43
C ALA A 42 -13.69 5.37 -2.52
N ALA A 43 -14.58 4.38 -2.50
CA ALA A 43 -14.24 2.97 -2.64
C ALA A 43 -13.58 2.68 -4.01
N ALA A 44 -14.14 3.19 -5.10
CA ALA A 44 -13.57 3.01 -6.44
C ALA A 44 -12.15 3.60 -6.55
N LEU A 45 -11.94 4.81 -6.03
CA LEU A 45 -10.63 5.46 -6.03
C LEU A 45 -9.62 4.72 -5.14
N PHE A 46 -10.05 4.28 -3.96
CA PHE A 46 -9.20 3.53 -3.04
C PHE A 46 -8.72 2.22 -3.65
N ILE A 47 -9.63 1.44 -4.24
CA ILE A 47 -9.30 0.19 -4.94
C ILE A 47 -8.37 0.46 -6.12
N THR A 48 -8.65 1.49 -6.92
CA THR A 48 -7.80 1.87 -8.06
C THR A 48 -6.39 2.24 -7.60
N GLY A 49 -6.26 2.98 -6.50
CA GLY A 49 -4.99 3.31 -5.88
C GLY A 49 -4.22 2.05 -5.43
N LEU A 50 -4.89 1.12 -4.75
CA LEU A 50 -4.28 -0.15 -4.33
C LEU A 50 -3.80 -1.00 -5.52
N VAL A 51 -4.64 -1.15 -6.54
CA VAL A 51 -4.26 -1.86 -7.77
C VAL A 51 -3.05 -1.21 -8.42
N THR A 52 -3.00 0.13 -8.44
CA THR A 52 -1.84 0.88 -8.96
C THR A 52 -0.58 0.60 -8.16
N VAL A 53 -0.65 0.60 -6.81
CA VAL A 53 0.49 0.28 -5.95
C VAL A 53 1.03 -1.12 -6.25
N VAL A 54 0.15 -2.12 -6.37
CA VAL A 54 0.52 -3.50 -6.70
C VAL A 54 1.14 -3.56 -8.10
N ALA A 55 0.52 -2.93 -9.09
CA ALA A 55 1.04 -2.91 -10.46
C ALA A 55 2.43 -2.25 -10.53
N VAL A 56 2.67 -1.16 -9.80
CA VAL A 56 4.00 -0.55 -9.72
C VAL A 56 5.01 -1.52 -9.09
N HIS A 57 4.62 -2.25 -8.04
CA HIS A 57 5.52 -3.23 -7.44
C HIS A 57 5.87 -4.38 -8.39
N GLU A 58 4.88 -4.94 -9.08
CA GLU A 58 5.06 -6.10 -9.97
C GLU A 58 5.76 -5.74 -11.28
N TYR A 59 5.41 -4.63 -11.92
CA TYR A 59 5.85 -4.32 -13.28
C TYR A 59 6.96 -3.27 -13.38
N LEU A 60 7.15 -2.43 -12.35
CA LEU A 60 8.16 -1.37 -12.35
C LEU A 60 9.31 -1.64 -11.38
N GLY A 61 9.35 -2.84 -10.79
CA GLY A 61 10.38 -3.23 -9.82
C GLY A 61 10.29 -2.37 -8.57
N GLY A 62 9.22 -2.59 -7.79
CA GLY A 62 8.82 -1.79 -6.63
C GLY A 62 9.96 -1.32 -5.70
N PRO A 63 9.72 -0.28 -4.88
CA PRO A 63 10.75 0.35 -4.07
C PRO A 63 11.58 -0.68 -3.28
N LEU A 64 12.91 -0.57 -3.45
CA LEU A 64 13.95 -1.34 -2.76
C LEU A 64 13.85 -1.21 -1.24
#